data_AF-A0A1E5IUB5-F1
#
_entry.id   AF-A0A1E5IUB5-F1
#
_cell.length_a   1.000
_cell.length_b   1.000
_cell.length_c   1.000
_cell.angle_alpha   90.00
_cell.angle_beta   90.00
_cell.angle_gamma   90.00
#
_symmetry.space_group_name_H-M   'P 1'
#
loop_
_entity.id
_entity.type
_entity.pdbx_description
1 polymer ?
#
loop_
_entity_poly.entity_id
_entity_poly.type
_entity_poly.pdbx_seq_one_letter_code
_entity_poly.pdbx_strand_id
1 'polypeptide(L)'
;MKKLLLALPLTALLTACGSDSVEDIAKNYCKAVTSMNWKEAEQYAYADPIRNRENMHKQDMGKYAQVFMNQNCTPTKVEGAEDSGSRTVYFGDSKLDHVALQWDTEQEKFLVMYDGFKADLKLY
;
A
#
# COMPACT_ATOMS: atom_id res chain seq x y z
N MET A 1 -30.13 -31.64 -38.58
CA MET A 1 -29.22 -31.65 -37.42
C MET A 1 -28.91 -30.22 -37.03
N LYS A 2 -29.51 -29.73 -35.93
CA LYS A 2 -29.32 -28.37 -35.41
C LYS A 2 -27.92 -28.26 -34.79
N LYS A 3 -27.04 -27.46 -35.39
CA LYS A 3 -25.73 -27.14 -34.82
C LYS A 3 -25.93 -26.05 -33.76
N LEU A 4 -25.91 -26.43 -32.48
CA LEU A 4 -25.73 -25.46 -31.40
C LEU A 4 -24.27 -25.03 -31.41
N LEU A 5 -24.03 -23.79 -31.83
CA LEU A 5 -22.79 -23.08 -31.52
C LEU A 5 -22.92 -22.59 -30.07
N LEU A 6 -22.35 -23.34 -29.12
CA LEU A 6 -22.07 -22.80 -27.80
C LEU A 6 -21.03 -21.70 -27.98
N ALA A 7 -21.47 -20.45 -27.93
CA ALA A 7 -20.58 -19.34 -27.66
C ALA A 7 -20.03 -19.55 -26.25
N LEU A 8 -18.74 -19.89 -26.16
CA LEU A 8 -18.04 -19.81 -24.89
C LEU A 8 -18.11 -18.35 -24.42
N PRO A 9 -18.55 -18.07 -23.18
CA PRO A 9 -18.31 -16.77 -22.60
C PRO A 9 -16.80 -16.68 -22.43
N LEU A 10 -16.18 -15.86 -23.29
CA LEU A 10 -14.81 -15.41 -23.12
C LEU A 10 -14.81 -14.58 -21.83
N THR A 11 -14.70 -15.25 -20.69
CA THR A 11 -14.35 -14.62 -19.43
C THR A 11 -12.92 -14.16 -19.66
N ALA A 12 -12.78 -12.89 -20.06
CA ALA A 12 -11.52 -12.20 -20.02
C ALA A 12 -11.08 -12.20 -18.55
N LEU A 13 -10.38 -13.26 -18.16
CA LEU A 13 -9.49 -13.24 -17.03
C LEU A 13 -8.48 -12.16 -17.38
N LEU A 14 -8.73 -10.95 -16.88
CA LEU A 14 -7.72 -9.92 -16.72
C LEU A 14 -6.73 -10.43 -15.67
N THR A 15 -5.99 -11.49 -16.00
CA THR A 15 -4.71 -11.74 -15.36
C THR A 15 -3.81 -10.62 -15.84
N ALA A 16 -3.83 -9.51 -15.10
CA ALA A 16 -2.87 -8.43 -15.19
C ALA A 16 -1.49 -9.02 -14.88
N CYS A 17 -0.84 -9.60 -15.87
CA CYS A 17 0.59 -9.88 -15.85
C CYS A 17 1.32 -8.54 -15.91
N GLY A 18 1.50 -7.87 -14.76
CA GLY A 18 2.37 -6.70 -14.67
C GLY A 18 2.11 -5.70 -13.56
N SER A 19 0.98 -5.73 -12.86
CA SER A 19 0.73 -4.84 -11.72
C SER A 19 1.28 -5.45 -10.43
N ASP A 20 2.13 -4.71 -9.70
CA ASP A 20 2.57 -5.10 -8.36
C ASP A 20 1.36 -5.42 -7.46
N SER A 21 1.48 -6.46 -6.62
CA SER A 21 0.44 -6.79 -5.64
C SER A 21 0.29 -5.66 -4.61
N VAL A 22 -0.87 -5.54 -3.95
CA VAL A 22 -1.05 -4.52 -2.91
C VAL A 22 -0.11 -4.75 -1.72
N GLU A 23 0.24 -6.00 -1.46
CA GLU A 23 1.25 -6.41 -0.49
C GLU A 23 2.65 -5.91 -0.87
N ASP A 24 3.04 -6.06 -2.14
CA ASP A 24 4.34 -5.57 -2.63
C ASP A 24 4.41 -4.05 -2.61
N ILE A 25 3.34 -3.36 -3.03
CA ILE A 25 3.24 -1.89 -2.97
C ILE A 25 3.39 -1.43 -1.51
N ALA A 26 2.63 -2.03 -0.59
CA ALA A 26 2.69 -1.71 0.84
C ALA A 26 4.08 -1.94 1.44
N LYS A 27 4.69 -3.09 1.14
CA LYS A 27 6.03 -3.46 1.61
C LYS A 27 7.09 -2.50 1.09
N ASN A 28 7.07 -2.19 -0.21
CA ASN A 28 8.06 -1.33 -0.84
C ASN A 28 7.89 0.13 -0.36
N TYR A 29 6.66 0.62 -0.24
CA TYR A 29 6.36 1.89 0.41
C TYR A 29 6.95 1.95 1.83
N CYS A 30 6.62 0.98 2.69
CA CYS A 30 7.10 0.95 4.08
C CYS A 30 8.63 0.97 4.16
N LYS A 31 9.31 0.20 3.31
CA LYS A 31 10.78 0.18 3.23
C LYS A 31 11.37 1.49 2.74
N ALA A 32 10.76 2.10 1.71
CA ALA A 32 11.22 3.36 1.15
C ALA A 32 11.07 4.50 2.16
N VAL A 33 9.93 4.56 2.85
CA VAL A 33 9.74 5.51 3.97
C VAL A 33 10.76 5.22 5.05
N THR A 34 10.86 4.00 5.59
CA THR A 34 11.80 3.64 6.67
C THR A 34 13.27 3.97 6.34
N SER A 35 13.66 3.87 5.06
CA SER A 35 15.02 4.20 4.59
C SER A 35 15.19 5.66 4.15
N MET A 36 14.15 6.49 4.30
CA MET A 36 14.10 7.89 3.87
C MET A 36 14.34 8.08 2.35
N ASN A 37 14.04 7.05 1.56
CA ASN A 37 14.11 7.12 0.10
C ASN A 37 12.81 7.69 -0.48
N TRP A 38 12.62 9.01 -0.36
CA TRP A 38 11.38 9.69 -0.73
C TRP A 38 11.00 9.50 -2.20
N LYS A 39 11.99 9.54 -3.10
CA LYS A 39 11.77 9.34 -4.55
C LYS A 39 11.21 7.95 -4.87
N GLU A 40 11.67 6.93 -4.15
CA GLU A 40 11.14 5.57 -4.28
C GLU A 40 9.74 5.49 -3.66
N ALA A 41 9.53 6.09 -2.50
CA ALA A 41 8.24 6.09 -1.83
C ALA A 41 7.13 6.77 -2.67
N GLU A 42 7.47 7.84 -3.41
CA GLU A 42 6.59 8.51 -4.39
C GLU A 42 6.08 7.60 -5.52
N GLN A 43 6.75 6.48 -5.81
CA GLN A 43 6.27 5.52 -6.82
C GLN A 43 5.04 4.74 -6.33
N TYR A 44 4.86 4.63 -5.01
CA TYR A 44 3.90 3.76 -4.36
C TYR A 44 2.75 4.49 -3.67
N ALA A 45 2.80 5.82 -3.57
CA ALA A 45 1.88 6.60 -2.76
C ALA A 45 1.45 7.90 -3.42
N TYR A 46 0.31 8.42 -2.97
CA TYR A 46 0.00 9.83 -3.16
C TYR A 46 1.00 10.72 -2.41
N ALA A 47 1.08 11.99 -2.81
CA ALA A 47 2.04 12.93 -2.25
C ALA A 47 1.83 13.20 -0.75
N ASP A 48 0.59 13.11 -0.24
CA ASP A 48 0.25 13.47 1.13
C ASP A 48 0.89 12.56 2.19
N PRO A 49 0.77 11.22 2.13
CA PRO A 49 1.51 10.32 3.00
C PRO A 49 3.02 10.58 3.02
N ILE A 50 3.63 10.78 1.83
CA ILE A 50 5.06 11.07 1.71
C ILE A 50 5.43 12.36 2.42
N ARG A 51 4.72 13.45 2.10
CA ARG A 51 4.95 14.77 2.69
C ARG A 51 4.79 14.74 4.21
N ASN A 52 3.82 13.98 4.73
CA ASN A 52 3.65 13.81 6.17
C ASN A 52 4.89 13.19 6.83
N ARG A 53 5.42 12.11 6.24
CA ARG A 53 6.62 11.41 6.77
C ARG A 53 7.90 12.21 6.58
N GLU A 54 8.05 12.88 5.44
CA GLU A 54 9.18 13.78 5.20
C GLU A 54 9.19 14.96 6.17
N ASN A 55 8.03 15.56 6.44
CA ASN A 55 7.89 16.64 7.42
C ASN A 55 8.20 16.16 8.84
N MET A 56 7.71 14.98 9.24
CA MET A 56 8.07 14.38 10.54
C MET A 56 9.58 14.23 10.67
N HIS A 57 10.26 13.67 9.66
CA HIS A 57 11.72 13.54 9.65
C HIS A 57 12.43 14.90 9.78
N LYS A 58 11.98 15.92 9.03
CA LYS A 58 12.57 17.27 9.04
C LYS A 58 12.37 18.00 10.38
N GLN A 59 11.21 17.83 11.01
CA GLN A 59 10.84 18.53 12.24
C GLN A 59 11.40 17.85 13.49
N ASP A 60 11.36 16.51 13.53
CA ASP A 60 11.75 15.71 14.68
C ASP A 60 12.30 14.36 14.24
N MET A 61 13.59 14.33 13.93
CA MET A 61 14.32 13.11 13.58
C MET A 61 14.28 12.07 14.72
N GLY A 62 14.20 12.50 15.98
CA GLY A 62 14.13 11.61 17.13
C GLY A 62 12.81 10.84 17.14
N LYS A 63 11.69 11.55 16.98
CA LYS A 63 10.36 10.97 16.81
C LYS A 63 10.32 10.04 15.60
N TYR A 64 10.86 10.49 14.47
CA TYR A 64 10.93 9.69 13.25
C TYR A 64 11.67 8.37 13.46
N ALA A 65 12.87 8.41 14.07
CA ALA A 65 13.63 7.22 14.40
C ALA A 65 12.85 6.29 15.36
N GLN A 66 12.14 6.84 16.34
CA GLN A 66 11.31 6.04 17.25
C GLN A 66 10.15 5.32 16.54
N VAL A 67 9.57 5.93 15.50
CA VAL A 67 8.55 5.28 14.68
C VAL A 67 9.14 4.13 13.87
N PHE A 68 10.27 4.37 13.19
CA PHE A 68 10.73 3.50 12.11
C PHE A 68 11.90 2.55 12.45
N MET A 69 12.63 2.77 13.55
CA MET A 69 13.84 2.00 13.90
C MET A 69 13.63 0.49 13.94
N ASN A 70 12.45 0.05 14.39
CA ASN A 70 12.10 -1.37 14.50
C ASN A 70 10.85 -1.73 13.69
N GLN A 71 10.51 -0.91 12.69
CA GLN A 71 9.34 -1.17 11.86
C GLN A 71 9.56 -2.43 11.03
N ASN A 72 8.62 -3.38 11.13
CA ASN A 72 8.58 -4.53 10.23
C ASN A 72 7.74 -4.16 9.01
N CYS A 73 8.30 -4.27 7.81
CA CYS A 73 7.59 -3.99 6.57
C CYS A 73 7.07 -5.26 5.86
N THR A 74 6.94 -6.37 6.58
CA THR A 74 6.41 -7.62 6.03
C THR A 74 4.89 -7.64 6.19
N PRO A 75 4.11 -7.66 5.09
CA PRO A 75 2.66 -7.78 5.17
C PRO A 75 2.24 -9.05 5.90
N THR A 76 1.26 -8.94 6.78
CA THR A 76 0.70 -10.06 7.56
C THR A 76 -0.75 -10.35 7.21
N LYS A 77 -1.48 -9.33 6.75
CA LYS A 77 -2.90 -9.43 6.41
C LYS A 77 -3.29 -8.37 5.38
N VAL A 78 -4.20 -8.73 4.50
CA VAL A 78 -4.92 -7.79 3.62
C VAL A 78 -6.40 -7.81 3.97
N GLU A 79 -7.00 -6.62 4.05
CA GLU A 79 -8.45 -6.42 4.17
C GLU A 79 -8.98 -5.57 3.00
N GLY A 80 -10.27 -5.72 2.71
CA GLY A 80 -10.95 -5.10 1.57
C GLY A 80 -11.38 -6.14 0.54
N ALA A 81 -12.55 -5.94 -0.07
CA ALA A 81 -13.04 -6.84 -1.10
C ALA A 81 -12.23 -6.65 -2.39
N GLU A 82 -12.07 -7.73 -3.18
CA GLU A 82 -11.19 -7.73 -4.35
C GLU A 82 -11.54 -6.66 -5.40
N ASP A 83 -12.81 -6.28 -5.45
CA ASP A 83 -13.45 -5.34 -6.37
C ASP A 83 -13.66 -3.94 -5.78
N SER A 84 -13.38 -3.71 -4.50
CA SER A 84 -13.79 -2.49 -3.79
C SER A 84 -12.98 -1.23 -4.12
N GLY A 85 -11.97 -1.32 -4.99
CA GLY A 85 -11.06 -0.20 -5.30
C GLY A 85 -10.25 0.33 -4.12
N SER A 86 -10.39 -0.27 -2.93
CA SER A 86 -9.68 0.07 -1.71
C SER A 86 -9.20 -1.19 -1.01
N ARG A 87 -8.00 -1.15 -0.46
CA ARG A 87 -7.37 -2.24 0.28
C ARG A 87 -6.67 -1.69 1.50
N THR A 88 -6.60 -2.48 2.56
CA THR A 88 -5.76 -2.16 3.71
C THR A 88 -4.79 -3.31 3.93
N VAL A 89 -3.50 -3.01 3.98
CA VAL A 89 -2.44 -3.99 4.24
C VAL A 89 -1.86 -3.73 5.61
N TYR A 90 -1.85 -4.75 6.46
CA TYR A 90 -1.31 -4.70 7.81
C TYR A 90 0.09 -5.33 7.84
N PHE A 91 0.97 -4.78 8.69
CA PHE A 91 2.31 -5.32 8.96
C PHE A 91 2.42 -6.03 10.32
N GLY A 92 1.34 -6.02 11.11
CA GLY A 92 1.25 -6.69 12.40
C GLY A 92 -0.20 -6.83 12.86
N ASP A 93 -0.40 -7.35 14.07
CA ASP A 93 -1.75 -7.62 14.61
C ASP A 93 -2.49 -6.35 15.07
N SER A 94 -1.77 -5.23 15.14
CA SER A 94 -2.36 -3.94 15.49
C SER A 94 -3.06 -3.35 14.27
N LYS A 95 -4.31 -2.88 14.45
CA LYS A 95 -4.99 -2.06 13.44
C LYS A 95 -4.27 -0.75 13.14
N LEU A 96 -3.26 -0.40 13.92
CA LEU A 96 -2.47 0.82 13.79
C LEU A 96 -1.13 0.58 13.09
N ASP A 97 -0.93 -0.59 12.51
CA ASP A 97 0.30 -0.95 11.79
C ASP A 97 -0.08 -1.37 10.37
N HIS A 98 -0.44 -0.39 9.55
CA HIS A 98 -1.05 -0.60 8.24
C HIS A 98 -0.80 0.53 7.26
N VAL A 99 -1.05 0.23 5.99
CA VAL A 99 -1.27 1.21 4.93
C VAL A 99 -2.61 0.96 4.27
N ALA A 100 -3.32 2.04 3.94
CA ALA A 100 -4.51 1.98 3.10
C ALA A 100 -4.12 2.35 1.66
N LEU A 101 -4.54 1.52 0.72
CA LEU A 101 -4.34 1.70 -0.71
C LEU A 101 -5.66 1.94 -1.40
N GLN A 102 -5.62 2.75 -2.45
CA GLN A 102 -6.73 3.01 -3.34
C GLN A 102 -6.31 2.82 -4.79
N TRP A 103 -7.20 2.25 -5.61
CA TRP A 103 -7.01 2.15 -7.05
C TRP A 103 -7.08 3.56 -7.66
N ASP A 104 -5.99 3.98 -8.28
CA ASP A 104 -5.90 5.21 -9.04
C ASP A 104 -6.22 4.91 -10.51
N THR A 105 -7.29 5.52 -11.03
CA THR A 105 -7.73 5.29 -12.41
C THR A 105 -6.86 5.97 -13.46
N GLU A 106 -6.14 7.05 -13.10
CA GLU A 106 -5.29 7.78 -14.03
C GLU A 106 -3.96 7.06 -14.23
N GLN A 107 -3.41 6.50 -13.16
CA GLN A 107 -2.15 5.75 -13.16
C GLN A 107 -2.33 4.24 -13.35
N GLU A 108 -3.59 3.77 -13.37
CA GLU A 108 -3.96 2.35 -13.52
C GLU A 108 -3.22 1.43 -12.53
N LYS A 109 -3.12 1.85 -11.27
CA LYS A 109 -2.47 1.08 -10.19
C LYS A 109 -3.02 1.43 -8.82
N PHE A 110 -2.77 0.57 -7.83
CA PHE A 110 -2.99 0.92 -6.43
C PHE A 110 -1.91 1.89 -5.93
N LEU A 111 -2.32 2.87 -5.13
CA LEU A 111 -1.43 3.81 -4.45
C LEU A 111 -1.81 3.91 -2.98
N VAL A 112 -0.79 4.05 -2.13
CA VAL A 112 -0.98 4.34 -0.70
C VAL A 112 -1.58 5.74 -0.55
N MET A 113 -2.75 5.81 0.07
CA MET A 113 -3.45 7.06 0.39
C MET A 113 -3.28 7.48 1.85
N TYR A 114 -2.96 6.52 2.72
CA TYR A 114 -2.81 6.74 4.16
C TYR A 114 -1.89 5.68 4.75
N ASP A 115 -1.08 6.08 5.73
CA ASP A 115 -0.26 5.18 6.52
C ASP A 115 -0.45 5.41 8.02
N GLY A 116 -0.34 4.34 8.79
CA GLY A 116 -0.30 4.39 10.24
C GLY A 116 0.64 3.30 10.73
N PHE A 117 1.63 3.70 11.53
CA PHE A 117 2.59 2.77 12.11
C PHE A 117 2.38 2.68 13.62
N LYS A 118 2.61 1.49 14.17
CA LYS A 118 2.28 1.18 15.57
C LYS A 118 2.85 2.18 16.58
N ALA A 119 4.03 2.73 16.29
CA ALA A 119 4.73 3.65 17.15
C ALA A 119 4.26 5.11 17.02
N ASP A 120 3.45 5.47 16.01
CA ASP A 120 2.92 6.83 15.84
C ASP A 120 2.13 7.31 17.07
N LEU A 121 1.34 6.43 17.70
CA LEU A 121 0.54 6.77 18.89
C LEU A 121 1.30 6.75 20.22
N LYS A 122 2.51 6.17 20.27
CA LYS A 122 3.33 6.19 21.49
C LYS A 122 3.97 7.55 21.75
N LEU A 123 3.76 8.49 20.83
CA LEU A 123 4.44 9.78 20.74
C LEU A 123 3.44 10.95 20.89
N TYR A 124 2.24 10.65 21.38
CA TYR A 124 1.19 11.60 21.76
C TYR A 124 0.83 11.42 23.24
#